data_AF-M3VYM1-F1
#
_entry.id   AF-M3VYM1-F1
#
_cell.length_a   1.000
_cell.length_b   1.000
_cell.length_c   1.000
_cell.angle_alpha   90.00
_cell.angle_beta   90.00
_cell.angle_gamma   90.00
#
_symmetry.space_group_name_H-M   'P 1'
#
loop_
_entity.id
_entity.type
_entity.pdbx_description
1 polymer ?
#
loop_
_entity_poly.entity_id
_entity_poly.type
_entity_poly.pdbx_seq_one_letter_code
_entity_poly.pdbx_strand_id
1 'polypeptide(L)'
;MAFRQALQLAACGLAGGSAAVLFSAVAVGKPRAGGDAEPRVVEAPAWAGSARPGPGVWDSNWDRREPLSLVNLRKRNLESGEEELASRLDHYKAKATRHIFLIRHSQYHVDASQEKDRTLTPLGREQAELTGLRLASLGLKFNKIVHSSMTRAIETTDIISKHLPGVSKVSTDLLREGAPIEPDPPVSHWKPEAVYYEDGARIEAAFRNYIHRADAKQQEDSYEIFICHANVIRYIVCRALQFPPEGWLRLSLNNGSITHLVVRPDGRVALRALGDTGFMPPDKISRS
;
A
#
# COMPACT_ATOMS: atom_id res chain seq x y z
N MET A 1 46.67 -26.98 -35.64
CA MET A 1 48.11 -26.66 -35.85
C MET A 1 48.25 -25.17 -35.55
N ALA A 2 48.61 -24.75 -34.33
CA ALA A 2 49.94 -24.81 -33.69
C ALA A 2 51.01 -23.99 -34.44
N PHE A 3 51.96 -23.42 -33.69
CA PHE A 3 52.98 -22.39 -34.01
C PHE A 3 52.47 -20.96 -33.76
N ARG A 4 52.73 -20.29 -32.63
CA ARG A 4 53.84 -20.26 -31.66
C ARG A 4 55.17 -19.73 -32.20
N GLN A 5 55.67 -18.75 -31.42
CA GLN A 5 57.02 -18.20 -31.24
C GLN A 5 57.39 -16.97 -32.08
N ALA A 6 58.06 -15.91 -31.60
CA ALA A 6 58.44 -15.32 -30.30
C ALA A 6 59.81 -14.61 -30.50
N LEU A 7 60.23 -13.83 -29.49
CA LEU A 7 61.55 -13.21 -29.27
C LEU A 7 61.81 -11.88 -30.03
N GLN A 8 62.44 -10.83 -29.47
CA GLN A 8 63.08 -10.61 -28.17
C GLN A 8 63.53 -9.13 -28.01
N LEU A 9 63.58 -8.68 -26.74
CA LEU A 9 64.62 -7.85 -26.06
C LEU A 9 64.90 -6.41 -26.57
N ALA A 10 65.23 -5.41 -25.74
CA ALA A 10 65.92 -5.34 -24.45
C ALA A 10 65.45 -4.06 -23.68
N ALA A 11 65.24 -4.07 -22.34
CA ALA A 11 66.20 -3.88 -21.22
C ALA A 11 66.86 -2.48 -21.22
N CYS A 12 67.00 -1.67 -20.15
CA CYS A 12 67.22 -1.81 -18.69
C CYS A 12 66.74 -0.49 -17.98
N GLY A 13 66.60 -0.31 -16.66
CA GLY A 13 66.98 -1.06 -15.45
C GLY A 13 66.21 -0.51 -14.22
N LEU A 14 65.93 -1.34 -13.19
CA LEU A 14 66.61 -1.44 -11.87
C LEU A 14 66.44 -0.19 -10.98
N ALA A 15 65.94 -0.21 -9.74
CA ALA A 15 66.04 -1.17 -8.63
C ALA A 15 64.87 -0.95 -7.62
N GLY A 16 64.47 -1.83 -6.70
CA GLY A 16 64.95 -3.15 -6.27
C GLY A 16 64.09 -3.71 -5.12
N GLY A 17 64.32 -4.98 -4.76
CA GLY A 17 64.12 -5.50 -3.40
C GLY A 17 62.84 -6.28 -3.07
N SER A 18 62.85 -7.57 -3.38
CA SER A 18 61.92 -8.66 -3.02
C SER A 18 61.60 -8.79 -1.51
N ALA A 19 60.34 -8.97 -1.11
CA ALA A 19 59.57 -10.23 -0.93
C ALA A 19 59.84 -11.01 0.38
N ALA A 20 58.80 -11.19 1.21
CA ALA A 20 58.59 -12.40 2.00
C ALA A 20 57.14 -12.45 2.53
N VAL A 21 56.43 -13.52 2.18
CA VAL A 21 55.17 -13.97 2.76
C VAL A 21 55.46 -14.60 4.12
N LEU A 22 54.72 -14.24 5.16
CA LEU A 22 54.70 -14.99 6.43
C LEU A 22 53.26 -15.27 6.85
N PHE A 23 52.91 -16.55 6.78
CA PHE A 23 51.84 -17.15 7.55
C PHE A 23 52.19 -17.09 9.04
N SER A 24 51.21 -16.86 9.91
CA SER A 24 51.35 -17.19 11.33
C SER A 24 50.05 -17.77 11.86
N ALA A 25 50.21 -18.94 12.45
CA ALA A 25 49.20 -19.79 13.01
C ALA A 25 48.81 -19.37 14.44
N VAL A 26 47.68 -19.95 14.85
CA VAL A 26 46.90 -19.83 16.07
C VAL A 26 47.70 -19.95 17.38
N ALA A 27 47.32 -19.16 18.39
CA ALA A 27 47.49 -19.51 19.80
C ALA A 27 46.13 -19.47 20.52
N VAL A 28 45.67 -20.66 20.93
CA VAL A 28 44.50 -20.87 21.80
C VAL A 28 44.88 -20.51 23.23
N GLY A 29 44.19 -19.55 23.83
CA GLY A 29 44.26 -19.24 25.27
C GLY A 29 42.99 -19.68 25.99
N LYS A 30 43.14 -20.49 27.05
CA LYS A 30 42.06 -20.96 27.94
C LYS A 30 41.32 -19.82 28.66
N PRO A 31 40.04 -20.04 29.07
CA PRO A 31 39.23 -19.03 29.74
C PRO A 31 39.62 -18.87 31.21
N ARG A 32 39.63 -17.62 31.70
CA ARG A 32 39.61 -17.31 33.14
C ARG A 32 38.16 -17.24 33.61
N ALA A 33 37.86 -17.98 34.67
CA ALA A 33 36.59 -17.98 35.37
C ALA A 33 36.46 -16.75 36.30
N GLY A 34 35.22 -16.29 36.48
CA GLY A 34 34.80 -15.51 37.66
C GLY A 34 34.27 -14.12 37.35
N GLY A 35 32.94 -13.97 37.33
CA GLY A 35 32.26 -12.68 37.34
C GLY A 35 30.83 -12.80 36.81
N ASP A 36 29.90 -13.24 37.66
CA ASP A 36 28.46 -13.20 37.38
C ASP A 36 28.02 -11.77 37.11
N ALA A 37 27.83 -11.43 35.84
CA ALA A 37 27.04 -10.30 35.43
C ALA A 37 25.90 -10.85 34.58
N GLU A 38 24.69 -10.88 35.15
CA GLU A 38 23.49 -11.11 34.37
C GLU A 38 23.50 -10.18 33.15
N PRO A 39 23.14 -10.66 31.94
CA PRO A 39 23.01 -9.78 30.81
C PRO A 39 21.90 -8.78 31.13
N ARG A 40 22.26 -7.51 31.36
CA ARG A 40 21.30 -6.42 31.41
C ARG A 40 20.44 -6.50 30.16
N VAL A 41 19.17 -6.82 30.33
CA VAL A 41 18.16 -6.64 29.29
C VAL A 41 18.22 -5.17 28.89
N VAL A 42 18.74 -4.91 27.69
CA VAL A 42 18.71 -3.57 27.11
C VAL A 42 17.25 -3.29 26.81
N GLU A 43 16.56 -2.59 27.70
CA GLU A 43 15.22 -2.10 27.42
C GLU A 43 15.29 -1.25 26.15
N ALA A 44 14.45 -1.59 25.19
CA ALA A 44 14.34 -0.84 23.95
C ALA A 44 13.97 0.62 24.29
N PRO A 45 14.64 1.61 23.68
CA PRO A 45 14.38 3.01 23.99
C PRO A 45 12.93 3.35 23.67
N ALA A 46 12.30 4.17 24.51
CA ALA A 46 10.86 4.50 24.49
C ALA A 46 10.28 5.11 23.19
N TRP A 47 11.09 5.26 22.13
CA TRP A 47 10.63 5.60 20.77
C TRP A 47 10.39 4.37 19.89
N ALA A 48 10.88 3.19 20.29
CA ALA A 48 10.44 1.93 19.76
C ALA A 48 9.00 1.75 20.21
N GLY A 49 8.05 2.13 19.35
CA GLY A 49 6.66 1.68 19.48
C GLY A 49 6.61 0.15 19.61
N SER A 50 5.43 -0.39 19.93
CA SER A 50 5.20 -1.84 19.99
C SER A 50 6.01 -2.55 18.90
N ALA A 51 6.87 -3.50 19.31
CA ALA A 51 7.75 -4.20 18.38
C ALA A 51 6.90 -4.69 17.21
N ARG A 52 7.26 -4.29 15.99
CA ARG A 52 6.50 -4.69 14.81
C ARG A 52 6.40 -6.22 14.83
N PRO A 53 5.21 -6.78 14.58
CA PRO A 53 5.06 -8.23 14.53
C PRO A 53 6.05 -8.82 13.53
N GLY A 54 6.50 -10.04 13.82
CA GLY A 54 7.37 -10.79 12.90
C GLY A 54 6.69 -11.02 11.54
N PRO A 55 7.47 -11.38 10.51
CA PRO A 55 6.93 -11.67 9.18
C PRO A 55 5.77 -12.67 9.24
N GLY A 56 4.67 -12.37 8.54
CA GLY A 56 3.48 -13.23 8.49
C GLY A 56 2.51 -13.10 9.67
N VAL A 57 2.82 -12.28 10.68
CA VAL A 57 1.90 -11.95 11.77
C VAL A 57 1.21 -10.62 11.48
N TRP A 58 -0.09 -10.54 11.76
CA TRP A 58 -0.88 -9.33 11.57
C TRP A 58 -0.39 -8.18 12.47
N ASP A 59 -0.08 -7.03 11.87
CA ASP A 59 0.20 -5.77 12.57
C ASP A 59 -1.11 -5.06 12.95
N SER A 60 -1.46 -5.06 14.24
CA SER A 60 -2.66 -4.38 14.74
C SER A 60 -2.59 -2.86 14.67
N ASN A 61 -1.38 -2.28 14.54
CA ASN A 61 -1.15 -0.84 14.45
C ASN A 61 -0.58 -0.42 13.08
N TRP A 62 -0.96 -1.16 12.02
CA TRP A 62 -0.53 -0.93 10.65
C TRP A 62 -0.79 0.50 10.13
N ASP A 63 -1.82 1.16 10.65
CA ASP A 63 -2.23 2.52 10.32
C ASP A 63 -1.70 3.59 11.30
N ARG A 64 -0.94 3.18 12.33
CA ARG A 64 -0.39 4.05 13.39
C ARG A 64 -1.44 4.85 14.15
N ARG A 65 -2.64 4.28 14.31
CA ARG A 65 -3.79 4.92 14.97
C ARG A 65 -4.30 4.13 16.17
N GLU A 66 -3.57 3.12 16.62
CA GLU A 66 -3.87 2.44 17.88
C GLU A 66 -3.78 3.44 19.06
N PRO A 67 -4.77 3.49 19.97
CA PRO A 67 -4.81 4.49 21.05
C PRO A 67 -3.52 4.57 21.88
N LEU A 68 -2.93 3.42 22.22
CA LEU A 68 -1.68 3.36 22.99
C LEU A 68 -0.51 4.04 22.27
N SER A 69 -0.49 4.01 20.94
CA SER A 69 0.56 4.65 20.13
C SER A 69 0.40 6.17 20.01
N LEU A 70 -0.76 6.71 20.39
CA LEU A 70 -1.08 8.14 20.32
C LEU A 70 -0.92 8.85 21.67
N VAL A 71 -0.82 8.11 22.77
CA VAL A 71 -0.64 8.68 24.12
C VAL A 71 0.86 8.77 24.46
N ASN A 72 1.31 9.97 24.86
CA ASN A 72 2.67 10.16 25.36
C ASN A 72 2.81 9.61 26.79
N LEU A 73 3.40 8.42 26.91
CA LEU A 73 3.57 7.71 28.20
C LEU A 73 4.55 8.38 29.17
N ARG A 74 5.37 9.36 28.73
CA ARG A 74 6.33 10.07 29.60
C ARG A 74 5.68 11.04 30.58
N LYS A 75 4.40 11.37 30.41
CA LYS A 75 3.63 12.25 31.32
C LYS A 75 2.85 11.50 32.41
N ARG A 76 3.24 10.25 32.76
CA ARG A 76 2.60 9.53 33.88
C ARG A 76 2.94 10.24 35.20
N ASN A 77 1.94 10.87 35.82
CA ASN A 77 1.97 11.19 37.24
C ASN A 77 1.73 9.89 38.02
N LEU A 78 2.59 9.61 39.02
CA LEU A 78 2.68 8.33 39.73
C LEU A 78 1.55 8.07 40.75
N GLU A 79 0.61 9.00 40.94
CA GLU A 79 -0.40 8.89 42.02
C GLU A 79 -1.87 8.87 41.55
N SER A 80 -2.19 9.17 40.28
CA SER A 80 -3.57 9.20 39.73
C SER A 80 -3.77 8.39 38.43
N GLY A 81 -2.73 7.69 37.97
CA GLY A 81 -2.49 7.46 36.53
C GLY A 81 -3.35 6.44 35.78
N GLU A 82 -4.08 5.52 36.42
CA GLU A 82 -4.80 4.45 35.72
C GLU A 82 -6.14 4.92 35.10
N GLU A 83 -6.99 5.60 35.88
CA GLU A 83 -8.26 6.15 35.37
C GLU A 83 -8.02 7.27 34.35
N GLU A 84 -6.98 8.09 34.55
CA GLU A 84 -6.57 9.14 33.62
C GLU A 84 -6.06 8.56 32.30
N LEU A 85 -5.32 7.44 32.34
CA LEU A 85 -4.85 6.74 31.15
C LEU A 85 -6.01 6.07 30.41
N ALA A 86 -6.91 5.39 31.12
CA ALA A 86 -8.08 4.75 30.52
C ALA A 86 -8.97 5.77 29.80
N SER A 87 -9.25 6.91 30.45
CA SER A 87 -9.97 8.03 29.84
C SER A 87 -9.24 8.56 28.60
N ARG A 88 -7.93 8.81 28.67
CA ARG A 88 -7.13 9.26 27.50
C ARG A 88 -7.16 8.27 26.35
N LEU A 89 -7.10 6.97 26.62
CA LEU A 89 -7.17 5.94 25.59
C LEU A 89 -8.55 5.90 24.92
N ASP A 90 -9.63 6.10 25.69
CA ASP A 90 -10.99 6.16 25.15
C ASP A 90 -11.16 7.34 24.18
N HIS A 91 -10.52 8.48 24.45
CA HIS A 91 -10.54 9.64 23.55
C HIS A 91 -9.89 9.38 22.18
N TYR A 92 -8.97 8.43 22.08
CA TYR A 92 -8.32 8.05 20.82
C TYR A 92 -8.92 6.79 20.19
N LYS A 93 -9.85 6.13 20.86
CA LYS A 93 -10.45 4.89 20.38
C LYS A 93 -11.43 5.19 19.25
N ALA A 94 -11.18 4.58 18.09
CA ALA A 94 -12.13 4.59 17.00
C ALA A 94 -13.43 3.86 17.44
N LYS A 95 -14.58 4.40 17.03
CA LYS A 95 -15.90 3.89 17.42
C LYS A 95 -16.70 3.30 16.25
N ALA A 96 -16.34 3.68 15.02
CA ALA A 96 -17.08 3.37 13.81
C ALA A 96 -16.33 2.44 12.85
N THR A 97 -17.09 1.64 12.11
CA THR A 97 -16.60 0.84 10.98
C THR A 97 -16.59 1.70 9.71
N ARG A 98 -15.53 1.58 8.90
CA ARG A 98 -15.47 2.19 7.57
C ARG A 98 -15.69 1.13 6.49
N HIS A 99 -16.67 1.35 5.63
CA HIS A 99 -16.91 0.57 4.43
C HIS A 99 -16.32 1.32 3.24
N ILE A 100 -15.33 0.70 2.60
CA ILE A 100 -14.55 1.29 1.51
C ILE A 100 -14.92 0.57 0.22
N PHE A 101 -15.49 1.30 -0.73
CA PHE A 101 -15.86 0.81 -2.06
C PHE A 101 -14.84 1.35 -3.07
N LEU A 102 -13.90 0.50 -3.45
CA LEU A 102 -12.90 0.78 -4.47
C LEU A 102 -13.47 0.38 -5.84
N ILE A 103 -13.59 1.34 -6.75
CA ILE A 103 -14.20 1.17 -8.06
C ILE A 103 -13.16 1.44 -9.13
N ARG A 104 -12.95 0.48 -10.02
CA ARG A 104 -12.12 0.70 -11.20
C ARG A 104 -12.91 1.52 -12.22
N HIS A 105 -12.28 2.50 -12.85
CA HIS A 105 -12.88 3.22 -13.98
C HIS A 105 -13.43 2.26 -15.06
N SER A 106 -14.41 2.74 -15.82
CA SER A 106 -15.00 1.98 -16.92
C SER A 106 -14.10 1.94 -18.17
N GLN A 107 -14.48 1.17 -19.19
CA GLN A 107 -13.72 1.05 -20.42
C GLN A 107 -13.50 2.43 -21.09
N TYR A 108 -12.30 2.63 -21.63
CA TYR A 108 -11.90 3.92 -22.19
C TYR A 108 -11.02 3.74 -23.44
N HIS A 109 -10.86 4.80 -24.22
CA HIS A 109 -10.00 4.83 -25.40
C HIS A 109 -8.52 4.89 -24.99
N VAL A 110 -7.84 3.75 -25.02
CA VAL A 110 -6.42 3.61 -24.60
C VAL A 110 -5.45 4.27 -25.59
N ASP A 111 -5.76 4.21 -26.88
CA ASP A 111 -4.88 4.64 -27.98
C ASP A 111 -4.84 6.17 -28.18
N ALA A 112 -5.62 6.92 -27.40
CA ALA A 112 -5.61 8.38 -27.48
C ALA A 112 -4.29 8.98 -26.96
N SER A 113 -3.77 9.96 -27.70
CA SER A 113 -2.42 10.51 -27.51
C SER A 113 -2.30 11.40 -26.27
N GLN A 114 -3.32 12.19 -25.97
CA GLN A 114 -3.35 13.07 -24.78
C GLN A 114 -4.29 12.51 -23.71
N GLU A 115 -3.98 12.76 -22.43
CA GLU A 115 -4.80 12.29 -21.31
C GLU A 115 -6.26 12.77 -21.40
N LYS A 116 -6.49 13.99 -21.89
CA LYS A 116 -7.83 14.56 -22.07
C LYS A 116 -8.70 13.79 -23.07
N ASP A 117 -8.06 13.09 -24.01
CA ASP A 117 -8.74 12.36 -25.10
C ASP A 117 -8.94 10.88 -24.74
N ARG A 118 -8.38 10.42 -23.60
CA ARG A 118 -8.57 9.07 -23.03
C ARG A 118 -9.90 8.96 -22.28
N THR A 119 -10.99 9.28 -22.99
CA THR A 119 -12.38 9.28 -22.51
C THR A 119 -12.98 7.88 -22.55
N LEU A 120 -14.10 7.70 -21.86
CA LEU A 120 -14.89 6.48 -21.85
C LEU A 120 -15.46 6.18 -23.23
N THR A 121 -15.38 4.90 -23.61
CA THR A 121 -16.07 4.37 -24.79
C THR A 121 -17.60 4.37 -24.56
N PRO A 122 -18.43 4.15 -25.60
CA PRO A 122 -19.86 3.95 -25.41
C PRO A 122 -20.16 2.84 -24.40
N LEU A 123 -19.48 1.68 -24.51
CA LEU A 123 -19.59 0.59 -23.54
C LEU A 123 -19.13 1.01 -22.14
N GLY A 124 -18.07 1.81 -22.03
CA GLY A 124 -17.61 2.32 -20.73
C GLY A 124 -18.64 3.19 -20.02
N ARG A 125 -19.42 3.97 -20.78
CA ARG A 125 -20.53 4.76 -20.21
C ARG A 125 -21.64 3.86 -19.69
N GLU A 126 -21.99 2.80 -20.42
CA GLU A 126 -22.94 1.78 -19.96
C GLU A 126 -22.46 1.05 -18.70
N GLN A 127 -21.18 0.68 -18.63
CA GLN A 127 -20.59 0.06 -17.43
C GLN A 127 -20.67 0.99 -16.22
N ALA A 128 -20.38 2.27 -16.40
CA ALA A 128 -20.47 3.26 -15.32
C ALA A 128 -21.92 3.45 -14.85
N GLU A 129 -22.89 3.42 -15.77
CA GLU A 129 -24.31 3.48 -15.47
C GLU A 129 -24.76 2.27 -14.63
N LEU A 130 -24.40 1.05 -15.05
CA LEU A 130 -24.68 -0.18 -14.29
C LEU A 130 -24.05 -0.16 -12.89
N THR A 131 -22.84 0.38 -12.79
CA THR A 131 -22.14 0.53 -11.50
C THR A 131 -22.86 1.53 -10.59
N GLY A 132 -23.30 2.66 -11.14
CA GLY A 132 -24.09 3.66 -10.42
C GLY A 132 -25.41 3.10 -9.91
N LEU A 133 -26.16 2.41 -10.77
CA LEU A 133 -27.40 1.71 -10.42
C LEU A 133 -27.16 0.68 -9.30
N ARG A 134 -26.09 -0.10 -9.40
CA ARG A 134 -25.74 -1.08 -8.37
C ARG A 134 -25.49 -0.41 -7.02
N LEU A 135 -24.69 0.66 -6.96
CA LEU A 135 -24.39 1.36 -5.72
C LEU A 135 -25.66 1.97 -5.10
N ALA A 136 -26.52 2.60 -5.90
CA ALA A 136 -27.78 3.16 -5.43
C ALA A 136 -28.71 2.08 -4.86
N SER A 137 -28.75 0.89 -5.48
CA SER A 137 -29.57 -0.24 -5.02
C SER A 137 -29.17 -0.79 -3.65
N LEU A 138 -27.99 -0.47 -3.13
CA LEU A 138 -27.54 -0.93 -1.81
C LEU A 138 -28.29 -0.26 -0.65
N GLY A 139 -29.00 0.86 -0.90
CA GLY A 139 -29.72 1.60 0.15
C GLY A 139 -28.80 2.25 1.18
N LEU A 140 -27.53 2.48 0.83
CA LEU A 140 -26.52 3.04 1.71
C LEU A 140 -26.40 4.56 1.53
N LYS A 141 -26.24 5.28 2.65
CA LYS A 141 -25.94 6.71 2.63
C LYS A 141 -24.43 6.92 2.49
N PHE A 142 -23.95 7.04 1.25
CA PHE A 142 -22.54 7.30 0.99
C PHE A 142 -22.11 8.69 1.49
N ASN A 143 -20.98 8.77 2.18
CA ASN A 143 -20.48 10.02 2.75
C ASN A 143 -19.79 10.89 1.70
N LYS A 144 -19.00 10.27 0.82
CA LYS A 144 -18.20 10.95 -0.20
C LYS A 144 -17.80 10.01 -1.33
N ILE A 145 -17.52 10.61 -2.48
CA ILE A 145 -16.85 9.99 -3.63
C ILE A 145 -15.50 10.68 -3.80
N VAL A 146 -14.42 9.97 -3.54
CA VAL A 146 -13.06 10.42 -3.86
C VAL A 146 -12.68 9.80 -5.20
N HIS A 147 -12.13 10.56 -6.14
CA HIS A 147 -11.79 10.02 -7.44
C HIS A 147 -10.46 10.52 -7.97
N SER A 148 -9.83 9.70 -8.82
CA SER A 148 -8.65 10.10 -9.56
C SER A 148 -8.95 11.28 -10.48
N SER A 149 -7.95 12.14 -10.68
CA SER A 149 -7.96 13.24 -11.65
C SER A 149 -7.73 12.81 -13.11
N MET A 150 -7.61 11.52 -13.40
CA MET A 150 -7.50 11.02 -14.79
C MET A 150 -8.86 11.03 -15.48
N THR A 151 -8.89 11.37 -16.78
CA THR A 151 -10.12 11.64 -17.55
C THR A 151 -11.14 10.52 -17.43
N ARG A 152 -10.73 9.28 -17.67
CA ARG A 152 -11.57 8.08 -17.53
C ARG A 152 -12.19 7.90 -16.13
N ALA A 153 -11.49 8.29 -15.07
CA ALA A 153 -12.01 8.22 -13.70
C ALA A 153 -12.97 9.39 -13.40
N ILE A 154 -12.70 10.58 -13.93
CA ILE A 154 -13.60 11.74 -13.86
C ILE A 154 -14.93 11.39 -14.55
N GLU A 155 -14.90 10.93 -15.79
CA GLU A 155 -16.13 10.60 -16.52
C GLU A 155 -16.91 9.43 -15.88
N THR A 156 -16.21 8.42 -15.35
CA THR A 156 -16.86 7.33 -14.58
C THR A 156 -17.56 7.91 -13.35
N THR A 157 -16.91 8.83 -12.64
CA THR A 157 -17.47 9.51 -11.47
C THR A 157 -18.68 10.35 -11.82
N ASP A 158 -18.63 11.07 -12.93
CA ASP A 158 -19.74 11.92 -13.36
C ASP A 158 -21.00 11.12 -13.66
N ILE A 159 -20.86 9.93 -14.26
CA ILE A 159 -22.00 9.02 -14.49
C ILE A 159 -22.50 8.43 -13.19
N ILE A 160 -21.62 7.82 -12.37
CA ILE A 160 -22.01 7.20 -11.09
C ILE A 160 -22.69 8.21 -10.16
N SER A 161 -22.19 9.46 -10.11
CA SER A 161 -22.72 10.49 -9.21
C SER A 161 -24.16 10.91 -9.50
N LYS A 162 -24.67 10.67 -10.72
CA LYS A 162 -26.09 10.93 -11.06
C LYS A 162 -27.04 10.02 -10.28
N HIS A 163 -26.60 8.82 -9.93
CA HIS A 163 -27.37 7.84 -9.14
C HIS A 163 -27.26 8.07 -7.63
N LEU A 164 -26.35 8.94 -7.20
CA LEU A 164 -26.03 9.20 -5.79
C LEU A 164 -26.17 10.70 -5.47
N PRO A 165 -27.39 11.27 -5.57
CA PRO A 165 -27.60 12.70 -5.39
C PRO A 165 -27.20 13.17 -3.99
N GLY A 166 -26.56 14.33 -3.91
CA GLY A 166 -26.14 14.95 -2.65
C GLY A 166 -24.83 14.41 -2.05
N VAL A 167 -24.20 13.41 -2.67
CA VAL A 167 -22.89 12.91 -2.21
C VAL A 167 -21.76 13.80 -2.70
N SER A 168 -20.90 14.26 -1.78
CA SER A 168 -19.77 15.12 -2.09
C SER A 168 -18.72 14.42 -2.97
N LYS A 169 -18.16 15.15 -3.95
CA LYS A 169 -17.11 14.66 -4.86
C LYS A 169 -15.77 15.34 -4.58
N VAL A 170 -14.69 14.58 -4.49
CA VAL A 170 -13.33 15.09 -4.24
C VAL A 170 -12.36 14.48 -5.25
N SER A 171 -11.79 15.32 -6.12
CA SER A 171 -10.72 14.91 -7.04
C SER A 171 -9.36 14.86 -6.33
N THR A 172 -8.50 13.91 -6.69
CA THR A 172 -7.15 13.79 -6.13
C THR A 172 -6.15 13.19 -7.11
N ASP A 173 -4.92 13.72 -7.11
CA ASP A 173 -3.81 13.19 -7.90
C ASP A 173 -3.16 11.95 -7.28
N LEU A 174 -3.35 11.74 -5.97
CA LEU A 174 -2.82 10.57 -5.26
C LEU A 174 -3.33 9.26 -5.86
N LEU A 175 -4.56 9.27 -6.41
CA LEU A 175 -5.22 8.11 -7.00
C LEU A 175 -5.03 7.99 -8.52
N ARG A 176 -4.14 8.77 -9.16
CA ARG A 176 -3.79 8.52 -10.57
C ARG A 176 -3.18 7.13 -10.75
N GLU A 177 -3.35 6.52 -11.91
CA GLU A 177 -2.76 5.20 -12.17
C GLU A 177 -1.22 5.27 -12.07
N GLY A 178 -0.59 4.16 -11.72
CA GLY A 178 0.86 4.10 -11.62
C GLY A 178 1.38 2.68 -11.48
N ALA A 179 2.70 2.54 -11.37
CA ALA A 179 3.36 1.28 -11.02
C ALA A 179 3.75 1.29 -9.53
N PRO A 180 3.02 0.60 -8.64
CA PRO A 180 3.23 0.75 -7.20
C PRO A 180 4.59 0.21 -6.73
N ILE A 181 4.92 -1.02 -7.12
CA ILE A 181 6.21 -1.68 -6.86
C ILE A 181 6.42 -2.77 -7.92
N GLU A 182 7.61 -3.33 -7.98
CA GLU A 182 7.90 -4.48 -8.84
C GLU A 182 6.98 -5.67 -8.47
N PRO A 183 6.28 -6.25 -9.46
CA PRO A 183 5.39 -7.38 -9.21
C PRO A 183 6.14 -8.72 -9.13
N ASP A 184 5.59 -9.66 -8.38
CA ASP A 184 6.01 -11.07 -8.37
C ASP A 184 4.79 -11.99 -8.68
N PRO A 185 4.82 -12.80 -9.75
CA PRO A 185 5.93 -12.99 -10.69
C PRO A 185 6.19 -11.77 -11.58
N PRO A 186 7.43 -11.62 -12.09
CA PRO A 186 7.77 -10.53 -13.01
C PRO A 186 7.00 -10.65 -14.33
N VAL A 187 6.75 -9.52 -14.98
CA VAL A 187 6.12 -9.45 -16.31
C VAL A 187 7.13 -9.02 -17.36
N SER A 188 6.94 -9.46 -18.60
CA SER A 188 7.87 -9.22 -19.72
C SER A 188 8.03 -7.75 -20.12
N HIS A 189 7.08 -6.89 -19.75
CA HIS A 189 7.15 -5.46 -20.04
C HIS A 189 8.08 -4.76 -19.05
N TRP A 190 9.28 -4.43 -19.51
CA TRP A 190 10.26 -3.68 -18.75
C TRP A 190 9.73 -2.28 -18.38
N LYS A 191 9.86 -1.90 -17.11
CA LYS A 191 9.65 -0.52 -16.63
C LYS A 191 10.93 -0.01 -15.99
N PRO A 192 11.33 1.24 -16.23
CA PRO A 192 12.44 1.85 -15.50
C PRO A 192 12.17 1.85 -13.99
N GLU A 193 13.19 1.61 -13.19
CA GLU A 193 13.11 1.59 -11.71
C GLU A 193 12.53 2.90 -11.15
N ALA A 194 12.92 4.04 -11.73
CA ALA A 194 12.43 5.38 -11.38
C ALA A 194 10.89 5.49 -11.36
N VAL A 195 10.20 4.77 -12.25
CA VAL A 195 8.73 4.77 -12.30
C VAL A 195 8.14 4.20 -11.01
N TYR A 196 8.73 3.12 -10.48
CA TYR A 196 8.26 2.52 -9.23
C TYR A 196 8.52 3.42 -8.01
N TYR A 197 9.60 4.19 -8.01
CA TYR A 197 9.88 5.12 -6.90
C TYR A 197 8.85 6.24 -6.81
N GLU A 198 8.58 6.92 -7.93
CA GLU A 198 7.63 8.04 -7.96
C GLU A 198 6.19 7.58 -7.74
N ASP A 199 5.74 6.58 -8.50
CA ASP A 199 4.38 6.07 -8.39
C ASP A 199 4.14 5.31 -7.09
N GLY A 200 5.13 4.52 -6.63
CA GLY A 200 5.04 3.76 -5.40
C GLY A 200 4.88 4.64 -4.18
N ALA A 201 5.70 5.71 -4.07
CA ALA A 201 5.57 6.67 -2.98
C ALA A 201 4.19 7.35 -2.98
N ARG A 202 3.70 7.74 -4.16
CA ARG A 202 2.38 8.39 -4.32
C ARG A 202 1.22 7.45 -3.97
N ILE A 203 1.26 6.20 -4.41
CA ILE A 203 0.21 5.21 -4.15
C ILE A 203 0.22 4.78 -2.68
N GLU A 204 1.40 4.61 -2.05
CA GLU A 204 1.50 4.36 -0.61
C GLU A 204 1.01 5.57 0.21
N ALA A 205 1.25 6.81 -0.26
CA ALA A 205 0.66 8.00 0.35
C ALA A 205 -0.87 8.00 0.22
N ALA A 206 -1.41 7.57 -0.93
CA ALA A 206 -2.85 7.39 -1.11
C ALA A 206 -3.42 6.37 -0.11
N PHE A 207 -2.76 5.22 0.04
CA PHE A 207 -3.13 4.19 1.02
C PHE A 207 -3.17 4.78 2.44
N ARG A 208 -2.10 5.45 2.89
CA ARG A 208 -2.01 6.02 4.24
C ARG A 208 -3.05 7.13 4.50
N ASN A 209 -3.34 7.94 3.49
CA ASN A 209 -4.28 9.06 3.61
C ASN A 209 -5.73 8.61 3.61
N TYR A 210 -6.07 7.56 2.86
CA TYR A 210 -7.47 7.18 2.65
C TYR A 210 -7.88 5.88 3.36
N ILE A 211 -6.95 4.97 3.63
CA ILE A 211 -7.22 3.63 4.17
C ILE A 211 -6.60 3.52 5.56
N HIS A 212 -7.45 3.62 6.58
CA HIS A 212 -7.08 3.57 8.00
C HIS A 212 -8.33 3.39 8.86
N ARG A 213 -8.23 3.12 10.17
CA ARG A 213 -9.41 3.09 11.06
C ARG A 213 -10.12 4.44 11.15
N ALA A 214 -11.39 4.45 11.55
CA ALA A 214 -12.15 5.69 11.71
C ALA A 214 -11.43 6.70 12.61
N ASP A 215 -11.62 7.99 12.34
CA ASP A 215 -11.20 9.04 13.27
C ASP A 215 -11.96 8.86 14.60
N ALA A 216 -11.32 9.13 15.74
CA ALA A 216 -11.96 9.00 17.04
C ALA A 216 -13.21 9.90 17.19
N LYS A 217 -13.29 10.99 16.40
CA LYS A 217 -14.45 11.88 16.34
C LYS A 217 -15.63 11.30 15.56
N GLN A 218 -15.40 10.32 14.68
CA GLN A 218 -16.46 9.69 13.89
C GLN A 218 -17.31 8.78 14.78
N GLN A 219 -18.62 9.08 14.88
CA GLN A 219 -19.56 8.34 15.74
C GLN A 219 -20.36 7.26 15.00
N GLU A 220 -20.54 7.39 13.69
CA GLU A 220 -21.35 6.49 12.87
C GLU A 220 -20.49 5.78 11.81
N ASP A 221 -20.91 4.59 11.39
CA ASP A 221 -20.28 3.86 10.29
C ASP A 221 -20.30 4.70 9.00
N SER A 222 -19.21 4.64 8.23
CA SER A 222 -19.08 5.36 6.96
C SER A 222 -19.11 4.43 5.76
N TYR A 223 -19.64 4.92 4.65
CA TYR A 223 -19.64 4.29 3.34
C TYR A 223 -18.97 5.25 2.36
N GLU A 224 -17.75 4.91 1.94
CA GLU A 224 -16.86 5.79 1.19
C GLU A 224 -16.54 5.16 -0.16
N ILE A 225 -16.76 5.91 -1.25
CA ILE A 225 -16.47 5.46 -2.61
C ILE A 225 -15.14 6.05 -3.07
N PHE A 226 -14.32 5.23 -3.71
CA PHE A 226 -13.07 5.62 -4.34
C PHE A 226 -13.06 5.15 -5.80
N ILE A 227 -13.10 6.08 -6.75
CA ILE A 227 -13.09 5.76 -8.19
C ILE A 227 -11.69 6.00 -8.76
N CYS A 228 -10.98 4.93 -9.09
CA CYS A 228 -9.59 4.99 -9.55
C CYS A 228 -9.26 3.84 -10.52
N HIS A 229 -8.09 3.23 -10.36
CA HIS A 229 -7.48 2.38 -11.39
C HIS A 229 -7.00 1.05 -10.83
N ALA A 230 -6.70 0.11 -11.74
CA ALA A 230 -6.46 -1.27 -11.37
C ALA A 230 -5.25 -1.41 -10.44
N ASN A 231 -4.09 -0.81 -10.76
CA ASN A 231 -2.89 -1.06 -9.96
C ASN A 231 -2.99 -0.42 -8.58
N VAL A 232 -3.58 0.78 -8.50
CA VAL A 232 -3.89 1.46 -7.23
C VAL A 232 -4.79 0.59 -6.34
N ILE A 233 -5.89 0.04 -6.89
CA ILE A 233 -6.83 -0.79 -6.11
C ILE A 233 -6.15 -2.07 -5.65
N ARG A 234 -5.43 -2.77 -6.55
CA ARG A 234 -4.73 -4.02 -6.24
C ARG A 234 -3.71 -3.81 -5.12
N TYR A 235 -2.91 -2.74 -5.21
CA TYR A 235 -1.94 -2.39 -4.18
C TYR A 235 -2.62 -2.09 -2.85
N ILE A 236 -3.68 -1.27 -2.84
CA ILE A 236 -4.46 -0.97 -1.63
C ILE A 236 -4.99 -2.25 -1.00
N VAL A 237 -5.53 -3.19 -1.79
CA VAL A 237 -6.03 -4.46 -1.28
C VAL A 237 -4.92 -5.27 -0.61
N CYS A 238 -3.78 -5.47 -1.28
CA CYS A 238 -2.66 -6.21 -0.69
C CYS A 238 -2.18 -5.54 0.61
N ARG A 239 -2.00 -4.21 0.60
CA ARG A 239 -1.55 -3.45 1.77
C ARG A 239 -2.55 -3.51 2.92
N ALA A 240 -3.84 -3.36 2.65
CA ALA A 240 -4.89 -3.36 3.68
C ALA A 240 -5.08 -4.73 4.33
N LEU A 241 -4.89 -5.81 3.56
CA LEU A 241 -4.97 -7.20 4.05
C LEU A 241 -3.64 -7.74 4.55
N GLN A 242 -2.57 -6.92 4.50
CA GLN A 242 -1.21 -7.31 4.86
C GLN A 242 -0.69 -8.54 4.10
N PHE A 243 -1.16 -8.71 2.86
CA PHE A 243 -0.54 -9.63 1.91
C PHE A 243 0.75 -9.02 1.35
N PRO A 244 1.68 -9.86 0.83
CA PRO A 244 2.85 -9.37 0.09
C PRO A 244 2.39 -8.43 -1.02
N PRO A 245 2.80 -7.14 -0.99
CA PRO A 245 2.31 -6.16 -1.94
C PRO A 245 2.73 -6.49 -3.37
N GLU A 246 3.80 -7.27 -3.58
CA GLU A 246 4.33 -7.72 -4.87
C GLU A 246 3.31 -8.58 -5.64
N GLY A 247 2.39 -9.23 -4.91
CA GLY A 247 1.30 -10.02 -5.49
C GLY A 247 0.21 -9.21 -6.19
N TRP A 248 0.34 -7.87 -6.28
CA TRP A 248 -0.69 -6.99 -6.84
C TRP A 248 -1.12 -7.37 -8.26
N LEU A 249 -0.23 -7.85 -9.12
CA LEU A 249 -0.58 -8.31 -10.48
C LEU A 249 -1.31 -9.66 -10.54
N ARG A 250 -1.36 -10.41 -9.44
CA ARG A 250 -2.15 -11.66 -9.36
C ARG A 250 -3.65 -11.40 -9.28
N LEU A 251 -4.04 -10.16 -8.97
CA LEU A 251 -5.42 -9.72 -8.84
C LEU A 251 -5.90 -9.10 -10.16
N SER A 252 -6.98 -9.61 -10.74
CA SER A 252 -7.59 -9.06 -11.95
C SER A 252 -8.90 -8.36 -11.63
N LEU A 253 -9.12 -7.18 -12.21
CA LEU A 253 -10.28 -6.32 -11.93
C LEU A 253 -10.91 -5.92 -13.26
N ASN A 254 -12.21 -6.14 -13.41
CA ASN A 254 -12.95 -5.70 -14.60
C ASN A 254 -13.17 -4.17 -14.58
N ASN A 255 -13.40 -3.57 -15.74
CA ASN A 255 -13.82 -2.17 -15.82
C ASN A 255 -15.16 -1.96 -15.07
N GLY A 256 -15.29 -0.87 -14.32
CA GLY A 256 -16.47 -0.59 -13.49
C GLY A 256 -16.64 -1.53 -12.28
N SER A 257 -15.69 -2.43 -12.02
CA SER A 257 -15.84 -3.41 -10.94
C SER A 257 -15.82 -2.77 -9.55
N ILE A 258 -16.60 -3.31 -8.62
CA ILE A 258 -16.66 -2.90 -7.22
C ILE A 258 -15.80 -3.85 -6.36
N THR A 259 -14.92 -3.28 -5.55
CA THR A 259 -14.15 -4.00 -4.53
C THR A 259 -14.49 -3.41 -3.17
N HIS A 260 -14.90 -4.25 -2.21
CA HIS A 260 -15.44 -3.81 -0.92
C HIS A 260 -14.54 -4.26 0.23
N LEU A 261 -13.89 -3.30 0.89
CA LEU A 261 -13.14 -3.49 2.12
C LEU A 261 -13.94 -2.97 3.32
N VAL A 262 -13.78 -3.62 4.47
CA VAL A 262 -14.35 -3.20 5.75
C VAL A 262 -13.21 -3.03 6.75
N VAL A 263 -13.03 -1.82 7.27
CA VAL A 263 -12.05 -1.50 8.31
C VAL A 263 -12.79 -1.32 9.63
N ARG A 264 -12.57 -2.23 10.57
CA ARG A 264 -13.20 -2.21 11.90
C ARG A 264 -12.50 -1.20 12.82
N PRO A 265 -13.17 -0.74 13.90
CA PRO A 265 -12.59 0.24 14.81
C PRO A 265 -11.28 -0.22 15.49
N ASP A 266 -11.11 -1.53 15.67
CA ASP A 266 -9.90 -2.13 16.24
C ASP A 266 -8.74 -2.26 15.23
N GLY A 267 -8.96 -1.87 13.97
CA GLY A 267 -7.97 -1.95 12.90
C GLY A 267 -8.02 -3.23 12.08
N ARG A 268 -8.85 -4.22 12.41
CA ARG A 268 -9.02 -5.41 11.56
C ARG A 268 -9.62 -5.02 10.21
N VAL A 269 -9.10 -5.63 9.14
CA VAL A 269 -9.59 -5.41 7.78
C VAL A 269 -10.16 -6.70 7.21
N ALA A 270 -11.31 -6.61 6.54
CA ALA A 270 -11.91 -7.72 5.80
C ALA A 270 -12.21 -7.31 4.36
N LEU A 271 -11.92 -8.20 3.42
CA LEU A 271 -12.33 -8.10 2.02
C LEU A 271 -13.66 -8.83 1.84
N ARG A 272 -14.71 -8.10 1.45
CA ARG A 272 -16.06 -8.64 1.25
C ARG A 272 -16.33 -9.07 -0.18
N ALA A 273 -15.78 -8.33 -1.13
CA ALA A 273 -15.83 -8.63 -2.55
C ALA A 273 -14.63 -8.01 -3.26
N LEU A 274 -14.14 -8.65 -4.32
CA LEU A 274 -13.05 -8.14 -5.16
C LEU A 274 -13.43 -8.30 -6.62
N GLY A 275 -13.33 -7.20 -7.37
CA GLY A 275 -13.63 -7.21 -8.81
C GLY A 275 -15.08 -7.55 -9.15
N ASP A 276 -16.05 -7.26 -8.26
CA ASP A 276 -17.46 -7.58 -8.47
C ASP A 276 -18.02 -6.81 -9.69
N THR A 277 -18.49 -7.59 -10.66
CA THR A 277 -19.24 -7.14 -11.84
C THR A 277 -20.43 -8.07 -12.10
N GLY A 278 -20.90 -8.81 -11.08
CA GLY A 278 -22.03 -9.73 -11.21
C GLY A 278 -23.37 -9.02 -11.48
N PHE A 279 -23.41 -7.69 -11.31
CA PHE A 279 -24.52 -6.82 -11.69
C PHE A 279 -24.50 -6.40 -13.18
N MET A 280 -23.41 -6.69 -13.90
CA MET A 280 -23.31 -6.40 -15.33
C MET A 280 -23.71 -7.62 -16.16
N PRO A 281 -24.48 -7.44 -17.25
CA PRO A 281 -24.65 -8.49 -18.25
C PRO A 281 -23.29 -8.98 -18.78
N PRO A 282 -23.10 -10.29 -19.04
CA PRO A 282 -21.79 -10.82 -19.44
C PRO A 282 -21.19 -10.19 -20.69
N ASP A 283 -22.01 -9.78 -21.66
CA ASP A 283 -21.62 -9.09 -22.89
C ASP A 283 -21.11 -7.65 -22.67
N LYS A 284 -21.31 -7.11 -21.46
CA LYS A 284 -20.86 -5.77 -21.06
C LYS A 284 -19.59 -5.78 -20.20
N ILE A 285 -19.06 -6.95 -19.86
CA ILE A 285 -17.87 -7.08 -19.01
C ILE A 285 -16.58 -6.96 -19.83
N SER A 286 -15.69 -6.05 -19.45
CA SER A 286 -14.36 -5.90 -20.06
C SER A 286 -13.24 -5.69 -19.01
N ARG A 287 -11.97 -5.80 -19.44
CA ARG A 287 -10.78 -5.57 -18.60
C ARG A 287 -9.84 -4.47 -19.11
N SER A 288 -10.08 -3.91 -20.28
CA SER A 288 -9.38 -2.76 -20.85
C SER A 288 -10.41 -1.77 -21.35
#